data_AF-D3VF94-F1
#
_entry.id   AF-D3VF94-F1
#
_cell.length_a   1.000
_cell.length_b   1.000
_cell.length_c   1.000
_cell.angle_alpha   90.00
_cell.angle_beta   90.00
_cell.angle_gamma   90.00
#
_symmetry.space_group_name_H-M   'P 1'
#
loop_
_entity.id
_entity.type
_entity.pdbx_description
1 polymer ?
#
loop_
_entity_poly.entity_id
_entity_poly.type
_entity_poly.pdbx_seq_one_letter_code
_entity_poly.pdbx_strand_id
1 'polypeptide(L)'
;MFEYGKLSTFSYLVILLSGTVEVSYSIQLTYMGGVIYEPDPKVKRDYDPCIVYTSLYLNPEVETHYIPQVTTISYDSIKNYLFNTARPNTGLFVVILGSNDSKTNVPLGSKVTLTVYVESENKNFKYSPKPQKMPTTLDNDGYAKAVFHIDYDILVNVKDYPNRGSGNIWFDYEVSIEKEIKYGKIWTGYISTVPE
;
A
#
# COMPACT_ATOMS: atom_id res chain seq x y z
N MET A 1 -14.06 -17.39 -14.29
CA MET A 1 -12.70 -17.14 -13.77
C MET A 1 -11.75 -18.04 -14.55
N PHE A 2 -10.64 -17.54 -15.06
CA PHE A 2 -9.72 -18.33 -15.90
C PHE A 2 -8.75 -19.15 -15.04
N GLU A 3 -8.41 -20.35 -15.49
CA GLU A 3 -7.46 -21.23 -14.80
C GLU A 3 -6.01 -20.87 -15.16
N TYR A 4 -5.13 -20.80 -14.15
CA TYR A 4 -3.72 -20.47 -14.33
C TYR A 4 -3.03 -21.47 -15.27
N GLY A 5 -2.29 -20.96 -16.25
CA GLY A 5 -1.50 -21.76 -17.18
C GLY A 5 -2.34 -22.62 -18.14
N LYS A 6 -3.67 -22.45 -18.15
CA LYS A 6 -4.57 -23.18 -19.06
C LYS A 6 -5.15 -22.27 -20.13
N LEU A 7 -5.16 -22.79 -21.36
CA LEU A 7 -5.79 -22.14 -22.50
C LEU A 7 -7.30 -22.03 -22.24
N SER A 8 -7.83 -20.83 -22.36
CA SER A 8 -9.23 -20.49 -22.14
C SER A 8 -9.77 -19.70 -23.32
N THR A 9 -11.08 -19.80 -23.56
CA THR A 9 -11.78 -18.96 -24.54
C THR A 9 -12.40 -17.78 -23.83
N PHE A 10 -12.12 -16.56 -24.29
CA PHE A 10 -12.70 -15.32 -23.78
C PHE A 10 -13.56 -14.65 -24.83
N SER A 11 -14.76 -14.24 -24.42
CA SER A 11 -15.62 -13.33 -25.15
C SER A 11 -16.42 -12.50 -24.15
N TYR A 12 -16.86 -11.33 -24.57
CA TYR A 12 -17.72 -10.44 -23.79
C TYR A 12 -18.90 -9.95 -24.63
N LEU A 13 -19.95 -9.48 -23.96
CA LEU A 13 -21.04 -8.76 -24.58
C LEU A 13 -21.21 -7.40 -23.89
N VAL A 14 -21.55 -6.39 -24.67
CA VAL A 14 -21.84 -5.04 -24.19
C VAL A 14 -23.31 -4.74 -24.44
N ILE A 15 -24.01 -4.28 -23.41
CA ILE A 15 -25.39 -3.79 -23.52
C ILE A 15 -25.34 -2.27 -23.49
N LEU A 16 -25.69 -1.64 -24.60
CA LEU A 16 -25.77 -0.19 -24.72
C LEU A 16 -27.06 0.33 -24.06
N LEU A 17 -27.06 1.60 -23.65
CA LEU A 17 -28.25 2.26 -23.09
C LEU A 17 -29.45 2.26 -24.07
N SER A 18 -29.19 2.12 -25.37
CA SER A 18 -30.19 1.94 -26.41
C SER A 18 -30.88 0.56 -26.39
N GLY A 19 -30.42 -0.38 -25.56
CA GLY A 19 -30.86 -1.77 -25.55
C GLY A 19 -30.19 -2.65 -26.62
N THR A 20 -29.25 -2.10 -27.39
CA THR A 20 -28.46 -2.87 -28.36
C THR A 20 -27.45 -3.76 -27.63
N VAL A 21 -27.33 -5.01 -28.08
CA VAL A 21 -26.34 -5.97 -27.58
C VAL A 21 -25.28 -6.18 -28.64
N GLU A 22 -24.02 -5.92 -28.30
CA GLU A 22 -22.86 -6.22 -29.15
C GLU A 22 -22.03 -7.34 -28.52
N VAL A 23 -21.61 -8.30 -29.34
CA VAL A 23 -20.87 -9.49 -28.89
C VAL A 23 -19.46 -9.45 -29.48
N SER A 24 -18.44 -9.68 -28.66
CA SER A 24 -17.06 -9.77 -29.11
C SER A 24 -16.81 -11.07 -29.86
N TYR A 25 -15.80 -11.08 -30.73
CA TYR A 25 -15.22 -12.34 -31.18
C TYR A 25 -14.60 -13.10 -30.01
N SER A 26 -14.66 -14.42 -30.06
CA SER A 26 -13.97 -15.29 -29.11
C SER A 26 -12.48 -15.29 -29.41
N ILE A 27 -11.66 -14.99 -28.41
CA ILE A 27 -10.21 -15.10 -28.49
C ILE A 27 -9.71 -16.21 -27.56
N GLN A 28 -8.65 -16.89 -27.97
CA GLN A 28 -7.94 -17.81 -27.10
C GLN A 28 -6.92 -17.02 -26.27
N LEU A 29 -6.95 -17.19 -24.96
CA LEU A 29 -5.95 -16.64 -24.05
C LEU A 29 -5.51 -17.70 -23.05
N THR A 30 -4.25 -17.65 -22.63
CA THR A 30 -3.78 -18.40 -21.47
C THR A 30 -3.65 -17.41 -20.33
N TYR A 31 -4.40 -17.64 -19.26
CA TYR A 31 -4.27 -16.81 -18.06
C TYR A 31 -2.97 -17.16 -17.35
N MET A 32 -1.98 -16.27 -17.44
CA MET A 32 -0.65 -16.49 -16.85
C MET A 32 -0.55 -16.00 -15.40
N GLY A 33 -1.69 -15.80 -14.74
CA GLY A 33 -1.75 -15.12 -13.45
C GLY A 33 -2.13 -13.64 -13.58
N GLY A 34 -2.61 -13.09 -12.48
CA GLY A 34 -3.04 -11.70 -12.37
C GLY A 34 -1.87 -10.78 -12.01
N VAL A 35 -2.21 -9.55 -11.61
CA VAL A 35 -1.29 -8.53 -11.12
C VAL A 35 -0.28 -9.14 -10.13
N ILE A 36 1.00 -8.82 -10.30
CA ILE A 36 2.04 -9.11 -9.30
C ILE A 36 1.73 -8.23 -8.07
N TYR A 37 1.35 -8.84 -6.95
CA TYR A 37 1.02 -8.14 -5.70
C TYR A 37 2.25 -7.93 -4.82
N GLU A 38 3.38 -7.63 -5.46
CA GLU A 38 4.64 -7.29 -4.80
C GLU A 38 5.33 -6.15 -5.59
N PRO A 39 6.17 -5.35 -4.92
CA PRO A 39 6.95 -4.31 -5.60
C PRO A 39 7.97 -4.89 -6.59
N ASP A 40 8.29 -4.17 -7.68
CA ASP A 40 9.29 -4.62 -8.65
C ASP A 40 10.70 -4.67 -8.02
N PRO A 41 11.33 -5.85 -7.88
CA PRO A 41 12.63 -5.98 -7.24
C PRO A 41 13.78 -5.36 -8.05
N LYS A 42 13.60 -5.08 -9.35
CA LYS A 42 14.66 -4.58 -10.25
C LYS A 42 14.84 -3.07 -10.18
N VAL A 43 13.91 -2.35 -9.58
CA VAL A 43 13.96 -0.89 -9.45
C VAL A 43 15.06 -0.49 -8.45
N LYS A 44 15.89 0.48 -8.85
CA LYS A 44 16.89 1.09 -7.98
C LYS A 44 16.21 1.97 -6.93
N ARG A 45 16.58 1.78 -5.67
CA ARG A 45 15.97 2.44 -4.51
C ARG A 45 17.00 3.25 -3.75
N ASP A 46 16.87 4.57 -3.84
CA ASP A 46 17.84 5.53 -3.32
C ASP A 46 17.48 6.01 -1.90
N TYR A 47 16.20 6.02 -1.56
CA TYR A 47 15.71 6.56 -0.29
C TYR A 47 15.44 5.48 0.77
N ASP A 48 15.44 5.88 2.03
CA ASP A 48 15.17 5.00 3.16
C ASP A 48 13.72 4.51 3.17
N PRO A 49 13.43 3.36 3.80
CA PRO A 49 12.07 2.84 3.83
C PRO A 49 11.14 3.79 4.59
N CYS A 50 9.85 3.75 4.27
CA CYS A 50 8.84 4.42 5.08
C CYS A 50 8.77 3.80 6.49
N ILE A 51 8.23 4.56 7.43
CA ILE A 51 7.93 4.11 8.78
C ILE A 51 6.43 3.83 8.86
N VAL A 52 6.06 2.63 9.29
CA VAL A 52 4.66 2.23 9.46
C VAL A 52 4.28 2.34 10.93
N TYR A 53 3.14 2.94 11.22
CA TYR A 53 2.58 3.07 12.56
C TYR A 53 1.17 2.48 12.61
N THR A 54 0.79 2.01 13.80
CA THR A 54 -0.57 1.57 14.09
C THR A 54 -1.57 2.73 14.00
N SER A 55 -2.85 2.39 14.06
CA SER A 55 -3.97 3.33 14.21
C SER A 55 -3.87 4.29 15.42
N LEU A 56 -2.92 4.08 16.35
CA LEU A 56 -2.68 4.92 17.53
C LEU A 56 -1.60 5.98 17.33
N TYR A 57 -1.06 6.18 16.12
CA TYR A 57 0.00 7.17 15.82
C TYR A 57 -0.26 8.58 16.38
N LEU A 58 -1.51 9.05 16.36
CA LEU A 58 -1.88 10.39 16.82
C LEU A 58 -2.29 10.44 18.30
N ASN A 59 -2.24 9.33 19.04
CA ASN A 59 -2.60 9.31 20.45
C ASN A 59 -1.43 9.88 21.30
N PRO A 60 -1.61 11.03 21.97
CA PRO A 60 -0.53 11.65 22.76
C PRO A 60 -0.16 10.86 24.02
N GLU A 61 -1.02 9.94 24.47
CA GLU A 61 -0.76 9.09 25.63
C GLU A 61 0.17 7.92 25.30
N VAL A 62 0.50 7.73 24.01
CA VAL A 62 1.32 6.60 23.61
C VAL A 62 2.59 7.06 22.91
N GLU A 63 3.71 6.73 23.54
CA GLU A 63 5.04 7.22 23.19
C GLU A 63 5.45 6.87 21.76
N THR A 64 5.30 5.61 21.32
CA THR A 64 5.38 5.22 19.90
C THR A 64 4.76 3.84 19.65
N HIS A 65 4.05 3.68 18.52
CA HIS A 65 3.58 2.37 18.04
C HIS A 65 4.04 2.11 16.60
N TYR A 66 5.31 2.34 16.31
CA TYR A 66 5.82 1.97 15.00
C TYR A 66 5.84 0.44 14.89
N ILE A 67 5.59 -0.05 13.69
CA ILE A 67 5.60 -1.47 13.35
C ILE A 67 6.96 -1.75 12.69
N PRO A 68 7.83 -2.58 13.29
CA PRO A 68 9.10 -2.95 12.66
C PRO A 68 8.88 -3.76 11.39
N GLN A 69 9.84 -3.70 10.46
CA GLN A 69 9.82 -4.58 9.28
C GLN A 69 9.86 -6.05 9.70
N VAL A 70 9.32 -6.92 8.83
CA VAL A 70 9.30 -8.38 9.03
C VAL A 70 8.48 -8.80 10.27
N THR A 71 7.58 -7.92 10.74
CA THR A 71 6.62 -8.23 11.80
C THR A 71 5.19 -8.24 11.24
N THR A 72 4.26 -8.78 12.02
CA THR A 72 2.85 -8.91 11.62
C THR A 72 2.04 -7.69 12.00
N ILE A 73 1.37 -7.10 11.02
CA ILE A 73 0.27 -6.16 11.23
C ILE A 73 -0.96 -6.96 11.63
N SER A 74 -1.28 -6.91 12.92
CA SER A 74 -2.42 -7.61 13.53
C SER A 74 -3.71 -6.77 13.48
N TYR A 75 -4.85 -7.37 13.84
CA TYR A 75 -6.09 -6.60 14.06
C TYR A 75 -5.90 -5.48 15.12
N ASP A 76 -5.13 -5.74 16.18
CA ASP A 76 -4.78 -4.75 17.21
C ASP A 76 -4.04 -3.53 16.66
N SER A 77 -3.28 -3.71 15.58
CA SER A 77 -2.59 -2.62 14.91
C SER A 77 -3.56 -1.63 14.26
N ILE A 78 -4.75 -2.08 13.87
CA ILE A 78 -5.68 -1.29 13.04
C ILE A 78 -7.00 -0.92 13.74
N LYS A 79 -7.36 -1.60 14.85
CA LYS A 79 -8.68 -1.49 15.49
C LYS A 79 -9.02 -0.14 16.11
N ASN A 80 -8.03 0.72 16.36
CA ASN A 80 -8.19 2.01 17.04
C ASN A 80 -8.47 3.17 16.06
N TYR A 81 -8.90 2.87 14.83
CA TYR A 81 -9.12 3.84 13.76
C TYR A 81 -10.17 4.93 14.07
N LEU A 82 -11.09 4.68 15.00
CA LEU A 82 -12.11 5.64 15.44
C LEU A 82 -11.56 6.76 16.34
N PHE A 83 -10.40 6.56 16.97
CA PHE A 83 -9.75 7.61 17.77
C PHE A 83 -9.16 8.74 16.90
N ASN A 84 -9.00 8.51 15.60
CA ASN A 84 -8.43 9.46 14.65
C ASN A 84 -9.47 10.50 14.19
N THR A 85 -9.84 11.45 15.05
CA THR A 85 -10.95 12.40 14.81
C THR A 85 -10.80 13.26 13.54
N ALA A 86 -9.59 13.69 13.18
CA ALA A 86 -9.34 14.49 11.99
C ALA A 86 -9.38 13.68 10.67
N ARG A 87 -9.13 12.36 10.76
CA ARG A 87 -9.09 11.41 9.65
C ARG A 87 -9.70 10.08 10.12
N PRO A 88 -11.02 10.06 10.36
CA PRO A 88 -11.69 8.85 10.82
C PRO A 88 -11.46 7.75 9.79
N ASN A 89 -11.39 6.51 10.24
CA ASN A 89 -11.09 5.33 9.41
C ASN A 89 -9.60 5.10 9.08
N THR A 90 -8.65 5.85 9.66
CA THR A 90 -7.22 5.54 9.46
C THR A 90 -6.82 4.30 10.28
N GLY A 91 -6.54 3.18 9.60
CA GLY A 91 -6.07 1.94 10.22
C GLY A 91 -4.55 1.88 10.41
N LEU A 92 -3.78 2.45 9.47
CA LEU A 92 -2.34 2.61 9.58
C LEU A 92 -1.90 3.99 9.11
N PHE A 93 -0.83 4.49 9.70
CA PHE A 93 -0.13 5.68 9.23
C PHE A 93 1.21 5.28 8.64
N VAL A 94 1.51 5.79 7.45
CA VAL A 94 2.79 5.54 6.78
C VAL A 94 3.49 6.88 6.62
N VAL A 95 4.66 7.00 7.26
CA VAL A 95 5.44 8.23 7.31
C VAL A 95 6.69 8.07 6.47
N ILE A 96 6.91 9.03 5.57
CA ILE A 96 8.14 9.15 4.79
C ILE A 96 8.84 10.42 5.24
N LEU A 97 10.13 10.29 5.58
CA LEU A 97 10.95 11.40 6.07
C LEU A 97 11.60 12.14 4.91
N GLY A 98 11.57 13.45 4.97
CA GLY A 98 12.24 14.35 4.05
C GLY A 98 13.27 15.23 4.73
N SER A 99 14.37 15.46 4.03
CA SER A 99 15.44 16.39 4.42
C SER A 99 16.30 16.67 3.20
N ASN A 100 16.82 17.91 3.08
CA ASN A 100 17.79 18.25 2.04
C ASN A 100 19.24 18.00 2.49
N ASP A 101 19.46 17.79 3.79
CA ASP A 101 20.79 17.56 4.37
C ASP A 101 21.16 16.07 4.39
N SER A 102 20.19 15.19 4.17
CA SER A 102 20.38 13.74 4.05
C SER A 102 20.30 13.29 2.58
N LYS A 103 21.21 12.40 2.19
CA LYS A 103 21.19 11.76 0.85
C LYS A 103 20.18 10.62 0.74
N THR A 104 19.72 10.08 1.87
CA THR A 104 18.81 8.92 1.91
C THR A 104 17.38 9.32 2.27
N ASN A 105 17.15 10.57 2.68
CA ASN A 105 15.81 11.10 2.88
C ASN A 105 15.28 11.72 1.59
N VAL A 106 13.96 11.83 1.51
CA VAL A 106 13.28 12.40 0.36
C VAL A 106 13.50 13.92 0.31
N PRO A 107 13.88 14.50 -0.85
CA PRO A 107 14.04 15.95 -0.96
C PRO A 107 12.75 16.72 -0.66
N LEU A 108 12.91 17.88 -0.02
CA LEU A 108 11.79 18.73 0.35
C LEU A 108 11.02 19.22 -0.88
N GLY A 109 9.70 19.39 -0.75
CA GLY A 109 8.83 19.87 -1.84
C GLY A 109 8.55 18.85 -2.96
N SER A 110 9.19 17.68 -2.95
CA SER A 110 8.96 16.61 -3.93
C SER A 110 7.55 16.02 -3.81
N LYS A 111 7.06 15.40 -4.89
CA LYS A 111 5.81 14.64 -4.87
C LYS A 111 6.12 13.19 -4.51
N VAL A 112 5.42 12.66 -3.52
CA VAL A 112 5.56 11.27 -3.05
C VAL A 112 4.26 10.52 -3.37
N THR A 113 4.37 9.38 -4.03
CA THR A 113 3.24 8.45 -4.22
C THR A 113 3.55 7.16 -3.49
N LEU A 114 2.67 6.78 -2.56
CA LEU A 114 2.74 5.51 -1.84
C LEU A 114 1.90 4.46 -2.56
N THR A 115 2.38 3.23 -2.55
CA THR A 115 1.66 2.06 -3.00
C THR A 115 1.76 0.96 -1.94
N VAL A 116 0.61 0.44 -1.56
CA VAL A 116 0.44 -0.70 -0.66
C VAL A 116 0.11 -1.93 -1.49
N TYR A 117 0.84 -3.01 -1.24
CA TYR A 117 0.56 -4.33 -1.81
C TYR A 117 0.18 -5.26 -0.68
N VAL A 118 -0.91 -6.01 -0.85
CA VAL A 118 -1.33 -7.07 0.07
C VAL A 118 -1.54 -8.33 -0.72
N GLU A 119 -1.00 -9.42 -0.20
CA GLU A 119 -1.14 -10.76 -0.77
C GLU A 119 -1.46 -11.75 0.35
N SER A 120 -2.68 -12.29 0.35
CA SER A 120 -3.17 -13.22 1.37
C SER A 120 -4.15 -14.24 0.77
N GLU A 121 -4.63 -15.16 1.62
CA GLU A 121 -5.60 -16.17 1.22
C GLU A 121 -6.85 -15.58 0.56
N ASN A 122 -7.36 -14.47 1.10
CA ASN A 122 -8.64 -13.90 0.67
C ASN A 122 -8.53 -12.48 0.11
N LYS A 123 -7.39 -11.80 0.25
CA LYS A 123 -7.20 -10.42 -0.21
C LYS A 123 -5.88 -10.30 -0.97
N ASN A 124 -5.99 -9.94 -2.25
CA ASN A 124 -4.85 -9.75 -3.15
C ASN A 124 -5.08 -8.45 -3.92
N PHE A 125 -4.37 -7.39 -3.54
CA PHE A 125 -4.61 -6.08 -4.14
C PHE A 125 -3.39 -5.17 -4.10
N LYS A 126 -3.45 -4.16 -4.98
CA LYS A 126 -2.58 -2.98 -4.98
C LYS A 126 -3.45 -1.76 -4.71
N TYR A 127 -3.08 -0.94 -3.74
CA TYR A 127 -3.78 0.28 -3.38
C TYR A 127 -2.81 1.45 -3.28
N SER A 128 -3.17 2.60 -3.85
CA SER A 128 -2.37 3.82 -3.73
C SER A 128 -3.26 4.93 -3.16
N PRO A 129 -3.01 5.38 -1.91
CA PRO A 129 -3.68 6.57 -1.39
C PRO A 129 -3.29 7.81 -2.20
N LYS A 130 -4.00 8.93 -1.98
CA LYS A 130 -3.70 10.19 -2.66
C LYS A 130 -2.21 10.56 -2.47
N PRO A 131 -1.49 10.90 -3.55
CA PRO A 131 -0.11 11.38 -3.44
C PRO A 131 0.01 12.59 -2.51
N GLN A 132 1.13 12.64 -1.78
CA GLN A 132 1.45 13.72 -0.86
C GLN A 132 2.56 14.58 -1.44
N LYS A 133 2.58 15.87 -1.08
CA LYS A 133 3.74 16.72 -1.31
C LYS A 133 4.58 16.71 -0.04
N MET A 134 5.87 16.39 -0.15
CA MET A 134 6.80 16.53 0.95
C MET A 134 6.82 18.00 1.40
N PRO A 135 6.64 18.31 2.69
CA PRO A 135 6.73 19.69 3.16
C PRO A 135 8.05 20.36 2.76
N THR A 136 8.02 21.68 2.62
CA THR A 136 9.20 22.50 2.29
C THR A 136 9.94 23.01 3.52
N THR A 137 9.42 22.71 4.71
CA THR A 137 9.96 23.12 6.01
C THR A 137 10.13 21.90 6.91
N LEU A 138 11.20 21.91 7.70
CA LEU A 138 11.47 20.87 8.70
C LEU A 138 10.62 21.11 9.95
N ASP A 139 10.32 20.03 10.67
CA ASP A 139 9.75 20.06 12.01
C ASP A 139 10.85 20.24 13.08
N ASN A 140 10.44 20.20 14.35
CA ASN A 140 11.35 20.35 15.48
C ASN A 140 12.38 19.20 15.61
N ASP A 141 12.11 18.05 15.00
CA ASP A 141 13.00 16.89 14.98
C ASP A 141 14.04 16.99 13.85
N GLY A 142 13.99 18.06 13.05
CA GLY A 142 14.88 18.28 11.91
C GLY A 142 14.43 17.56 10.63
N TYR A 143 13.18 17.10 10.55
CA TYR A 143 12.66 16.38 9.39
C TYR A 143 11.37 16.98 8.83
N ALA A 144 11.15 16.87 7.53
CA ALA A 144 9.80 16.99 6.97
C ALA A 144 9.14 15.61 6.98
N LYS A 145 7.82 15.56 7.20
CA LYS A 145 7.05 14.31 7.25
C LYS A 145 5.94 14.34 6.21
N ALA A 146 5.99 13.44 5.22
CA ALA A 146 4.85 13.12 4.38
C ALA A 146 4.09 11.95 5.02
N VAL A 147 2.86 12.21 5.46
CA VAL A 147 2.03 11.23 6.18
C VAL A 147 0.92 10.73 5.27
N PHE A 148 0.87 9.43 5.07
CA PHE A 148 -0.18 8.74 4.35
C PHE A 148 -1.10 8.00 5.32
N HIS A 149 -2.40 8.01 4.99
CA HIS A 149 -3.44 7.34 5.74
C HIS A 149 -3.88 6.11 4.94
N ILE A 150 -3.82 4.94 5.57
CA ILE A 150 -4.31 3.70 4.99
C ILE A 150 -5.60 3.34 5.70
N ASP A 151 -6.68 3.25 4.92
CA ASP A 151 -8.01 3.08 5.48
C ASP A 151 -8.16 1.71 6.15
N TYR A 152 -8.86 1.66 7.27
CA TYR A 152 -9.12 0.44 8.01
C TYR A 152 -9.90 -0.58 7.16
N ASP A 153 -10.86 -0.12 6.36
CA ASP A 153 -11.72 -0.99 5.54
C ASP A 153 -10.95 -1.84 4.52
N ILE A 154 -9.83 -1.32 4.00
CA ILE A 154 -8.99 -2.08 3.09
C ILE A 154 -8.12 -3.10 3.84
N LEU A 155 -7.77 -2.81 5.10
CA LEU A 155 -6.88 -3.62 5.93
C LEU A 155 -7.57 -4.70 6.74
N VAL A 156 -8.84 -4.55 7.11
CA VAL A 156 -9.56 -5.52 7.97
C VAL A 156 -9.84 -6.85 7.26
N ASN A 157 -9.95 -7.94 8.02
CA ASN A 157 -10.34 -9.26 7.50
C ASN A 157 -9.38 -9.81 6.43
N VAL A 158 -8.08 -9.57 6.62
CA VAL A 158 -7.01 -10.25 5.87
C VAL A 158 -6.71 -11.55 6.60
N LYS A 159 -6.97 -12.68 5.93
CA LYS A 159 -6.80 -14.03 6.48
C LYS A 159 -5.42 -14.58 6.19
N ASP A 160 -4.94 -15.39 7.13
CA ASP A 160 -3.77 -16.25 6.97
C ASP A 160 -4.01 -17.30 5.87
N TYR A 161 -2.93 -17.72 5.22
CA TYR A 161 -2.91 -18.88 4.34
C TYR A 161 -3.05 -20.18 5.15
N PRO A 162 -3.87 -21.14 4.68
CA PRO A 162 -3.89 -22.48 5.26
C PRO A 162 -2.49 -23.09 5.25
N ASN A 163 -1.93 -23.34 6.45
CA ASN A 163 -0.62 -23.95 6.66
C ASN A 163 0.61 -23.15 6.17
N ARG A 164 0.49 -21.87 5.78
CA ARG A 164 1.65 -21.02 5.42
C ARG A 164 1.82 -19.79 6.32
N GLY A 165 0.85 -19.52 7.21
CA GLY A 165 0.88 -18.39 8.12
C GLY A 165 0.29 -17.12 7.50
N SER A 166 0.65 -15.98 8.06
CA SER A 166 0.06 -14.69 7.70
C SER A 166 0.32 -14.27 6.26
N GLY A 167 -0.56 -13.42 5.73
CA GLY A 167 -0.38 -12.81 4.42
C GLY A 167 0.82 -11.87 4.41
N ASN A 168 1.23 -11.45 3.22
CA ASN A 168 2.30 -10.49 3.03
C ASN A 168 1.75 -9.08 2.82
N ILE A 169 2.48 -8.08 3.29
CA ILE A 169 2.21 -6.67 3.01
C ILE A 169 3.50 -5.91 2.72
N TRP A 170 3.45 -5.06 1.69
CA TRP A 170 4.56 -4.19 1.31
C TRP A 170 4.10 -2.75 1.14
N PHE A 171 4.97 -1.83 1.54
CA PHE A 171 4.84 -0.41 1.25
C PHE A 171 6.01 0.01 0.37
N ASP A 172 5.69 0.41 -0.84
CA ASP A 172 6.63 0.90 -1.85
C ASP A 172 6.24 2.34 -2.19
N TYR A 173 7.23 3.20 -2.41
CA TYR A 173 6.94 4.58 -2.76
C TYR A 173 7.88 5.12 -3.83
N GLU A 174 7.29 5.95 -4.68
CA GLU A 174 8.00 6.73 -5.69
C GLU A 174 8.07 8.19 -5.25
N VAL A 175 9.14 8.85 -5.68
CA VAL A 175 9.40 10.28 -5.49
C VAL A 175 9.60 10.88 -6.87
N SER A 176 8.70 11.79 -7.26
CA SER A 176 8.86 12.57 -8.48
C SER A 176 9.61 13.87 -8.15
N ILE A 177 10.79 14.02 -8.76
CA ILE A 177 11.62 15.22 -8.69
C ILE A 177 11.78 15.72 -10.11
N GLU A 178 11.17 16.87 -10.41
CA GLU A 178 11.11 17.43 -11.76
C GLU A 178 10.54 16.42 -12.79
N LYS A 179 11.41 15.75 -13.56
CA LYS A 179 11.06 14.73 -14.57
C LYS A 179 11.63 13.34 -14.27
N GLU A 180 12.30 13.17 -13.14
CA GLU A 180 12.84 11.89 -12.71
C GLU A 180 11.95 11.24 -11.66
N ILE A 181 11.80 9.92 -11.75
CA ILE A 181 11.16 9.10 -10.73
C ILE A 181 12.24 8.29 -10.03
N LYS A 182 12.32 8.46 -8.71
CA LYS A 182 13.19 7.70 -7.82
C LYS A 182 12.34 6.95 -6.80
N TYR A 183 12.92 5.99 -6.10
CA TYR A 183 12.17 5.09 -5.22
C TYR A 183 12.80 4.98 -3.86
N GLY A 184 11.94 4.75 -2.86
CA GLY A 184 12.37 4.31 -1.54
C GLY A 184 12.60 2.83 -1.45
N LYS A 185 13.41 2.43 -0.45
CA LYS A 185 13.49 1.04 -0.01
C LYS A 185 12.09 0.58 0.41
N ILE A 186 11.77 -0.67 0.09
CA ILE A 186 10.48 -1.27 0.43
C ILE A 186 10.43 -1.48 1.95
N TRP A 187 9.32 -1.11 2.59
CA TRP A 187 8.98 -1.66 3.89
C TRP A 187 8.21 -2.96 3.65
N THR A 188 8.63 -4.04 4.30
CA THR A 188 8.03 -5.38 4.16
C THR A 188 7.60 -5.92 5.50
N GLY A 189 6.48 -6.63 5.55
CA GLY A 189 5.98 -7.28 6.74
C GLY A 189 4.91 -8.32 6.42
N TYR A 190 4.28 -8.84 7.46
CA TYR A 190 3.16 -9.76 7.37
C TYR A 190 1.86 -9.08 7.80
N ILE A 191 0.71 -9.65 7.44
CA ILE A 191 -0.60 -9.10 7.80
C ILE A 191 -1.60 -10.21 8.12
N SER A 192 -2.28 -10.05 9.26
CA SER A 192 -3.36 -10.91 9.72
C SER A 192 -4.33 -10.10 10.58
N THR A 193 -5.51 -9.81 10.05
CA THR A 193 -6.40 -8.77 10.60
C THR A 193 -7.84 -9.23 10.69
N VAL A 194 -8.05 -10.54 10.78
CA VAL A 194 -9.35 -11.10 11.15
C VAL A 194 -9.65 -10.62 12.58
N PRO A 195 -10.78 -9.94 12.82
CA PRO A 195 -11.19 -9.59 14.18
C PRO A 195 -11.33 -10.86 15.03
N GLU A 196 -10.85 -10.81 16.26
CA GLU A 196 -11.07 -11.87 17.27
C GLU A 196 -12.54 -11.97 17.68
#